data_AF-A0A402ABQ5-F1
#
_entry.id   AF-A0A402ABQ5-F1
#
_cell.length_a   1.000
_cell.length_b   1.000
_cell.length_c   1.000
_cell.angle_alpha   90.00
_cell.angle_beta   90.00
_cell.angle_gamma   90.00
#
_symmetry.space_group_name_H-M   'P 1'
#
loop_
_entity.id
_entity.type
_entity.pdbx_description
1 polymer ?
#
loop_
_entity_poly.entity_id
_entity_poly.type
_entity_poly.pdbx_seq_one_letter_code
_entity_poly.pdbx_strand_id
1 'polypeptide(L)'
;MHMLYNLRSDLRLYWRLLLIQLKAQTQYKMNLFLDIFTYLGVTGLEFLSLLLYFIPFPTLLGWHVGEVAMLAAVMSLSFGLSEMVGAGIDDFSVMILRGEFDRVLLRPVSAFVQVIGSDFRLRRLGRITQGMLAFMLALHFLPPLYWSFGKVLVLCISIISGTAIFTSILLLGATLCFWTVETTEVTNILTYGAREMLSYPLTIYHQVLQRFFLFIVPVAFASYVPTCYILDRPLPFGLPRELAFASPCIALIFTLVAGWIWIIGVHHYQSTGS
;
A
#
# COMPACT_ATOMS: atom_id res chain seq x y z
N MET A 1 21.18 -24.58 -0.49
CA MET A 1 22.28 -23.63 -0.81
C MET A 1 22.03 -22.85 -2.11
N HIS A 2 21.55 -23.49 -3.20
CA HIS A 2 21.20 -22.82 -4.46
C HIS A 2 20.11 -21.74 -4.34
N MET A 3 19.06 -21.98 -3.54
CA MET A 3 17.94 -21.04 -3.37
C MET A 3 18.33 -19.73 -2.64
N LEU A 4 19.22 -19.79 -1.65
CA LEU A 4 19.74 -18.62 -0.92
C LEU A 4 20.74 -17.81 -1.75
N TYR A 5 21.53 -18.48 -2.61
CA TYR A 5 22.43 -17.81 -3.54
C TYR A 5 21.63 -17.00 -4.57
N ASN A 6 20.57 -17.59 -5.12
CA ASN A 6 19.64 -16.92 -6.02
C ASN A 6 18.96 -15.72 -5.35
N LEU A 7 18.54 -15.85 -4.09
CA LEU A 7 17.88 -14.74 -3.37
C LEU A 7 18.82 -13.53 -3.17
N ARG A 8 20.10 -13.78 -2.88
CA ARG A 8 21.09 -12.70 -2.73
C ARG A 8 21.44 -12.04 -4.06
N SER A 9 21.52 -12.80 -5.15
CA SER A 9 21.73 -12.24 -6.49
C SER A 9 20.52 -11.44 -6.96
N ASP A 10 19.32 -11.94 -6.67
CA ASP A 10 18.05 -11.29 -7.02
C ASP A 10 17.89 -9.95 -6.28
N LEU A 11 18.18 -9.92 -4.97
CA LEU A 11 18.19 -8.68 -4.19
C LEU A 11 19.23 -7.67 -4.71
N ARG A 12 20.41 -8.14 -5.11
CA ARG A 12 21.44 -7.28 -5.69
C ARG A 12 21.00 -6.72 -7.04
N LEU A 13 20.33 -7.52 -7.86
CA LEU A 13 19.78 -7.07 -9.14
C LEU A 13 18.67 -6.04 -8.92
N TYR A 14 17.71 -6.34 -8.04
CA TYR A 14 16.65 -5.42 -7.67
C TYR A 14 17.21 -4.06 -7.24
N TRP A 15 18.21 -4.07 -6.36
CA TRP A 15 18.88 -2.84 -5.93
C TRP A 15 19.52 -2.07 -7.10
N ARG A 16 20.13 -2.76 -8.07
CA ARG A 16 20.69 -2.11 -9.26
C ARG A 16 19.61 -1.51 -10.15
N LEU A 17 18.49 -2.22 -10.35
CA LEU A 17 17.35 -1.71 -11.12
C LEU A 17 16.76 -0.45 -10.46
N LEU A 18 16.56 -0.48 -9.14
CA LEU A 18 16.15 0.69 -8.38
C LEU A 18 17.09 1.88 -8.59
N LEU A 19 18.41 1.67 -8.46
CA LEU A 19 19.38 2.74 -8.67
C LEU A 19 19.35 3.31 -10.10
N ILE A 20 19.07 2.48 -11.11
CA ILE A 20 18.89 2.94 -12.49
C ILE A 20 17.65 3.83 -12.58
N GLN A 21 16.52 3.42 -11.99
CA GLN A 21 15.30 4.22 -12.00
C GLN A 21 15.44 5.55 -11.27
N LEU A 22 16.10 5.55 -10.11
CA LEU A 22 16.43 6.77 -9.37
C LEU A 22 17.28 7.73 -10.20
N LYS A 23 18.31 7.23 -10.89
CA LYS A 23 19.16 8.04 -11.77
C LYS A 23 18.39 8.60 -12.96
N ALA A 24 17.55 7.79 -13.61
CA ALA A 24 16.75 8.21 -14.75
C ALA A 24 15.79 9.36 -14.38
N GLN A 25 15.11 9.25 -13.24
CA GLN A 25 14.18 10.29 -12.77
C GLN A 25 14.91 11.55 -12.28
N THR A 26 16.05 11.41 -11.61
CA THR A 26 16.83 12.56 -11.13
C THR A 26 17.60 13.28 -12.24
N GLN A 27 17.70 12.72 -13.44
CA GLN A 27 18.23 13.42 -14.62
C GLN A 27 17.35 14.62 -14.99
N TYR A 28 16.03 14.48 -14.89
CA TYR A 28 15.05 15.54 -15.16
C TYR A 28 14.49 16.12 -13.86
N LYS A 29 15.36 16.77 -13.07
CA LYS A 29 15.03 17.27 -11.73
C LYS A 29 13.77 18.14 -11.69
N MET A 30 13.58 19.03 -12.67
CA MET A 30 12.40 19.90 -12.73
C MET A 30 11.10 19.09 -12.85
N ASN A 31 11.05 18.09 -13.75
CA ASN A 31 9.89 17.22 -13.89
C ASN A 31 9.64 16.43 -12.60
N LEU A 32 10.70 15.90 -11.99
CA LEU A 32 10.58 15.19 -10.71
C LEU A 32 9.99 16.09 -9.60
N PHE A 33 10.46 17.33 -9.47
CA PHE A 33 9.91 18.27 -8.50
C PHE A 33 8.44 18.59 -8.80
N LEU A 34 8.11 18.91 -10.05
CA LEU A 34 6.73 19.17 -10.46
C LEU A 34 5.83 17.97 -10.14
N ASP A 35 6.24 16.76 -10.49
CA ASP A 35 5.50 15.54 -10.20
C ASP A 35 5.26 15.35 -8.70
N ILE A 36 6.29 15.53 -7.86
CA ILE A 36 6.17 15.42 -6.40
C ILE A 36 5.21 16.48 -5.85
N PHE A 37 5.32 17.73 -6.29
CA PHE A 37 4.45 18.82 -5.83
C PHE A 37 3.02 18.67 -6.32
N THR A 38 2.81 18.22 -7.55
CA THR A 38 1.48 17.89 -8.07
C THR A 38 0.85 16.78 -7.26
N TYR A 39 1.60 15.70 -6.98
CA TYR A 39 1.08 14.58 -6.20
C TYR A 39 0.80 14.96 -4.73
N LEU A 40 1.65 15.79 -4.13
CA LEU A 40 1.42 16.40 -2.83
C LEU A 40 0.17 17.29 -2.84
N GLY A 41 -0.01 18.10 -3.89
CA GLY A 41 -1.16 18.98 -4.04
C GLY A 41 -2.47 18.20 -4.11
N VAL A 42 -2.53 17.16 -4.95
CA VAL A 42 -3.70 16.29 -5.08
C VAL A 42 -4.03 15.61 -3.75
N THR A 43 -3.05 14.97 -3.13
CA THR A 43 -3.27 14.24 -1.87
C THR A 43 -3.50 15.16 -0.69
N GLY A 44 -2.94 16.37 -0.74
CA GLY A 44 -3.20 17.43 0.23
C GLY A 44 -4.63 17.96 0.12
N LEU A 45 -5.16 18.09 -1.10
CA LEU A 45 -6.58 18.43 -1.32
C LEU A 45 -7.51 17.32 -0.84
N GLU A 46 -7.20 16.05 -1.10
CA GLU A 46 -7.96 14.92 -0.55
C GLU A 46 -8.02 14.97 0.98
N PHE A 47 -6.89 15.23 1.63
CA PHE A 47 -6.84 15.38 3.10
C PHE A 47 -7.55 16.64 3.59
N LEU A 48 -7.46 17.75 2.87
CA LEU A 48 -8.19 18.96 3.18
C LEU A 48 -9.70 18.72 3.09
N SER A 49 -10.18 18.01 2.06
CA SER A 49 -11.58 17.60 1.94
C SER A 49 -12.04 16.79 3.15
N LEU A 50 -11.20 15.87 3.64
CA LEU A 50 -11.46 15.15 4.89
C LEU A 50 -11.60 16.11 6.09
N LEU A 51 -10.71 17.09 6.25
CA LEU A 51 -10.82 18.07 7.33
C LEU A 51 -12.07 18.95 7.22
N LEU A 52 -12.42 19.38 6.00
CA LEU A 52 -13.60 20.20 5.74
C LEU A 52 -14.90 19.49 6.12
N TYR A 53 -14.96 18.16 6.02
CA TYR A 53 -16.09 17.36 6.49
C TYR A 53 -16.40 17.58 7.98
N PHE A 54 -15.36 17.79 8.80
CA PHE A 54 -15.51 17.96 10.25
C PHE A 54 -15.95 19.37 10.68
N ILE A 55 -16.04 20.33 9.76
CA ILE A 55 -16.53 21.68 10.07
C ILE A 55 -18.02 21.65 10.47
N PRO A 56 -18.94 21.11 9.65
CA PRO A 56 -20.35 20.96 10.04
C PRO A 56 -20.59 19.74 10.94
N PHE A 57 -19.73 18.72 10.91
CA PHE A 57 -19.90 17.46 11.65
C PHE A 57 -18.72 17.23 12.61
N PRO A 58 -18.79 17.72 13.87
CA PRO A 58 -17.66 17.68 14.80
C PRO A 58 -17.18 16.26 15.15
N THR A 59 -18.05 15.25 14.99
CA THR A 59 -17.72 13.85 15.23
C THR A 59 -18.35 12.95 14.18
N LEU A 60 -17.70 11.83 13.91
CA LEU A 60 -18.17 10.80 13.00
C LEU A 60 -18.34 9.49 13.78
N LEU A 61 -19.57 9.18 14.21
CA LEU A 61 -19.88 8.05 15.11
C LEU A 61 -18.95 8.02 16.35
N GLY A 62 -18.71 9.19 16.95
CA GLY A 62 -17.85 9.33 18.13
C GLY A 62 -16.35 9.39 17.83
N TRP A 63 -15.94 9.44 16.55
CA TRP A 63 -14.56 9.74 16.15
C TRP A 63 -14.37 11.24 15.96
N HIS A 64 -13.32 11.80 16.53
CA HIS A 64 -12.94 13.20 16.38
C HIS A 64 -11.98 13.41 15.20
N VAL A 65 -11.89 14.65 14.72
CA VAL A 65 -11.06 15.02 13.56
C VAL A 65 -9.61 14.55 13.69
N GLY A 66 -8.98 14.66 14.87
CA GLY A 66 -7.60 14.21 15.08
C GLY A 66 -7.43 12.70 14.93
N GLU A 67 -8.41 11.92 15.37
CA GLU A 67 -8.37 10.45 15.28
C GLU A 67 -8.55 9.97 13.84
N VAL A 68 -9.44 10.63 13.08
CA VAL A 68 -9.63 10.32 11.66
C VAL A 68 -8.45 10.83 10.83
N ALA A 69 -7.89 11.99 11.15
CA ALA A 69 -6.66 12.46 10.54
C ALA A 69 -5.48 11.50 10.77
N MET A 70 -5.41 10.86 11.95
CA MET A 70 -4.41 9.84 12.26
C MET A 70 -4.59 8.60 11.36
N LEU A 71 -5.82 8.12 11.17
CA LEU A 71 -6.13 7.03 10.24
C LEU A 71 -5.68 7.37 8.81
N ALA A 72 -6.08 8.54 8.32
CA ALA A 72 -5.72 9.02 6.99
C ALA A 72 -4.19 9.15 6.82
N ALA A 73 -3.48 9.62 7.85
CA ALA A 73 -2.03 9.74 7.84
C ALA A 73 -1.33 8.39 7.72
N VAL A 74 -1.65 7.43 8.59
CA VAL A 74 -1.05 6.08 8.58
C VAL A 74 -1.40 5.35 7.27
N MET A 75 -2.61 5.55 6.77
CA MET A 75 -3.08 5.03 5.48
C MET A 75 -2.28 5.62 4.31
N SER A 76 -2.10 6.94 4.25
CA SER A 76 -1.32 7.63 3.22
C SER A 76 0.15 7.21 3.22
N LEU A 77 0.77 7.02 4.40
CA LEU A 77 2.15 6.57 4.51
C LEU A 77 2.33 5.14 3.97
N SER A 78 1.49 4.22 4.43
CA SER A 78 1.55 2.81 4.01
C SER A 78 1.28 2.66 2.52
N PHE A 79 0.27 3.36 2.00
CA PHE A 79 -0.08 3.31 0.59
C PHE A 79 0.94 4.00 -0.31
N GLY A 80 1.44 5.18 0.09
CA GLY A 80 2.45 5.91 -0.67
C GLY A 80 3.73 5.11 -0.83
N LEU A 81 4.16 4.38 0.21
CA LEU A 81 5.29 3.46 0.12
C LEU A 81 4.98 2.28 -0.82
N SER A 82 3.76 1.72 -0.75
CA SER A 82 3.36 0.62 -1.63
C SER A 82 3.30 1.04 -3.09
N GLU A 83 2.74 2.21 -3.42
CA GLU A 83 2.72 2.72 -4.79
C GLU A 83 4.12 3.03 -5.33
N MET A 84 5.04 3.44 -4.44
CA MET A 84 6.41 3.75 -4.82
C MET A 84 7.18 2.49 -5.21
N VAL A 85 7.05 1.42 -4.42
CA VAL A 85 7.75 0.13 -4.60
C VAL A 85 7.04 -0.78 -5.61
N GLY A 86 5.71 -0.79 -5.60
CA GLY A 86 4.85 -1.61 -6.46
C GLY A 86 4.62 -1.02 -7.85
N ALA A 87 5.30 0.07 -8.23
CA ALA A 87 5.08 0.77 -9.48
C ALA A 87 5.19 -0.13 -10.72
N GLY A 88 6.20 -1.00 -10.78
CA GLY A 88 6.35 -1.93 -11.91
C GLY A 88 5.26 -3.01 -11.99
N ILE A 89 4.62 -3.32 -10.86
CA ILE A 89 3.47 -4.24 -10.79
C ILE A 89 2.19 -3.53 -11.25
N ASP A 90 2.03 -2.26 -10.89
CA ASP A 90 0.89 -1.43 -11.29
C ASP A 90 0.80 -1.27 -12.82
N ASP A 91 1.94 -1.15 -13.51
CA ASP A 91 2.02 -1.08 -14.98
C ASP A 91 1.99 -2.45 -15.69
N PHE A 92 1.79 -3.54 -14.95
CA PHE A 92 1.94 -4.89 -15.48
C PHE A 92 0.95 -5.22 -16.61
N SER A 93 -0.28 -4.69 -16.54
CA SER A 93 -1.28 -4.85 -17.59
C SER A 93 -0.77 -4.32 -18.95
N VAL A 94 -0.08 -3.18 -18.94
CA VAL A 94 0.53 -2.60 -20.14
C VAL A 94 1.69 -3.46 -20.64
N MET A 95 2.48 -4.04 -19.74
CA MET A 95 3.58 -4.96 -20.09
C MET A 95 3.07 -6.23 -20.78
N ILE A 96 1.96 -6.80 -20.31
CA ILE A 96 1.28 -7.95 -20.93
C ILE A 96 0.77 -7.56 -22.32
N LEU A 97 0.04 -6.45 -22.44
CA LEU A 97 -0.55 -6.00 -23.70
C LEU A 97 0.51 -5.71 -24.79
N ARG A 98 1.71 -5.30 -24.39
CA ARG A 98 2.83 -5.05 -25.31
C ARG A 98 3.65 -6.30 -25.64
N GLY A 99 3.34 -7.45 -25.07
CA GLY A 99 4.15 -8.68 -25.21
C GLY A 99 5.55 -8.57 -24.59
N GLU A 100 5.79 -7.57 -23.75
CA GLU A 100 7.09 -7.34 -23.13
C GLU A 100 7.40 -8.40 -22.04
N PHE A 101 6.35 -9.03 -21.49
CA PHE A 101 6.49 -10.09 -20.49
C PHE A 101 7.19 -11.34 -21.04
N ASP A 102 7.07 -11.64 -22.34
CA ASP A 102 7.78 -12.75 -22.98
C ASP A 102 9.30 -12.58 -22.81
N ARG A 103 9.80 -11.35 -22.93
CA ARG A 103 11.22 -11.03 -22.73
C ARG A 103 11.66 -11.18 -21.27
N VAL A 104 10.75 -10.96 -20.32
CA VAL A 104 10.99 -11.15 -18.89
C VAL A 104 11.22 -12.64 -18.60
N LEU A 105 10.40 -13.51 -19.20
CA LEU A 105 10.48 -14.97 -19.03
C LEU A 105 11.72 -15.60 -19.67
N LEU A 106 12.28 -15.00 -20.72
CA LEU A 106 13.51 -15.47 -21.37
C LEU A 106 14.79 -15.21 -20.55
N ARG A 107 14.73 -14.34 -19.53
CA ARG A 107 15.90 -14.00 -18.71
C ARG A 107 16.04 -14.98 -17.54
N PRO A 108 17.26 -15.40 -17.17
CA PRO A 108 17.51 -16.39 -16.12
C PRO A 108 17.38 -15.79 -14.70
N VAL A 109 16.33 -15.00 -14.46
CA VAL A 109 16.06 -14.32 -13.19
C VAL A 109 14.57 -14.38 -12.89
N SER A 110 14.21 -14.45 -11.61
CA SER A 110 12.80 -14.42 -11.17
C SER A 110 12.00 -13.31 -11.87
N ALA A 111 10.92 -13.70 -12.54
CA ALA A 111 10.02 -12.75 -13.23
C ALA A 111 9.48 -11.69 -12.27
N PHE A 112 9.17 -12.08 -11.02
CA PHE A 112 8.70 -11.14 -9.99
C PHE A 112 9.71 -10.02 -9.73
N VAL A 113 11.00 -10.35 -9.58
CA VAL A 113 12.07 -9.38 -9.28
C VAL A 113 12.26 -8.41 -10.44
N GLN A 114 12.13 -8.91 -11.67
CA GLN A 114 12.22 -8.08 -12.86
C GLN A 114 11.02 -7.13 -13.00
N VAL A 115 9.80 -7.60 -12.71
CA VAL A 115 8.58 -6.79 -12.77
C VAL A 115 8.55 -5.76 -11.64
N ILE A 116 8.78 -6.14 -10.39
CA ILE A 116 8.79 -5.17 -9.28
C ILE A 116 9.93 -4.15 -9.43
N GLY A 117 11.05 -4.55 -10.03
CA GLY A 117 12.19 -3.66 -10.31
C GLY A 117 12.06 -2.86 -11.61
N SER A 118 11.01 -3.06 -12.42
CA SER A 118 10.91 -2.41 -13.74
C SER A 118 10.57 -0.93 -13.64
N ASP A 119 9.97 -0.48 -12.55
CA ASP A 119 9.69 0.93 -12.28
C ASP A 119 9.74 1.21 -10.76
N PHE A 120 10.04 2.45 -10.38
CA PHE A 120 10.06 2.92 -9.00
C PHE A 120 9.70 4.40 -8.96
N ARG A 121 8.49 4.76 -8.53
CA ARG A 121 7.95 6.12 -8.76
C ARG A 121 8.30 7.09 -7.65
N LEU A 122 9.37 7.89 -7.80
CA LEU A 122 9.74 8.92 -6.82
C LEU A 122 8.68 10.01 -6.65
N ARG A 123 7.82 10.24 -7.66
CA ARG A 123 6.62 11.08 -7.56
C ARG A 123 5.79 10.79 -6.30
N ARG A 124 5.73 9.52 -5.87
CA ARG A 124 4.93 9.09 -4.71
C ARG A 124 5.45 9.64 -3.38
N LEU A 125 6.68 10.17 -3.35
CA LEU A 125 7.18 10.97 -2.22
C LEU A 125 6.22 12.11 -1.87
N GLY A 126 5.48 12.67 -2.84
CA GLY A 126 4.47 13.71 -2.60
C GLY A 126 3.36 13.29 -1.63
N ARG A 127 2.89 12.03 -1.67
CA ARG A 127 1.88 11.58 -0.69
C ARG A 127 2.48 11.05 0.60
N ILE A 128 3.72 10.59 0.57
CA ILE A 128 4.45 10.25 1.80
C ILE A 128 4.68 11.52 2.63
N THR A 129 5.12 12.61 1.99
CA THR A 129 5.27 13.92 2.66
C THR A 129 3.91 14.45 3.12
N GLN A 130 2.85 14.35 2.31
CA GLN A 130 1.49 14.67 2.75
C GLN A 130 1.07 13.84 3.98
N GLY A 131 1.30 12.52 3.97
CA GLY A 131 0.99 11.63 5.09
C GLY A 131 1.73 12.02 6.36
N MET A 132 3.01 12.43 6.26
CA MET A 132 3.77 12.97 7.39
C MET A 132 3.20 14.29 7.93
N LEU A 133 2.80 15.21 7.04
CA LEU A 133 2.16 16.46 7.45
C LEU A 133 0.80 16.21 8.11
N ALA A 134 0.00 15.30 7.56
CA ALA A 134 -1.27 14.86 8.13
C ALA A 134 -1.07 14.21 9.51
N PHE A 135 -0.01 13.41 9.68
CA PHE A 135 0.34 12.83 10.98
C PHE A 135 0.65 13.92 12.01
N MET A 136 1.48 14.91 11.66
CA MET A 136 1.78 16.04 12.55
C MET A 136 0.51 16.84 12.92
N LEU A 137 -0.36 17.09 11.95
CA LEU A 137 -1.64 17.77 12.19
C LEU A 137 -2.59 16.93 13.05
N ALA A 138 -2.63 15.61 12.86
CA ALA A 138 -3.40 14.71 13.70
C ALA A 138 -2.96 14.84 15.16
N LEU A 139 -1.65 14.77 15.43
CA LEU A 139 -1.10 14.94 16.79
C LEU A 139 -1.42 16.31 17.40
N HIS A 140 -1.56 17.36 16.59
CA HIS A 140 -1.98 18.68 17.06
C HIS A 140 -3.46 18.72 17.47
N PHE A 141 -4.34 18.03 16.74
CA PHE A 141 -5.77 17.98 17.04
C PHE A 141 -6.14 16.96 18.13
N LEU A 142 -5.27 15.99 18.38
CA LEU A 142 -5.47 14.96 19.40
C LEU A 142 -5.20 15.51 20.81
N PRO A 143 -5.95 15.05 21.83
CA PRO A 143 -5.55 15.22 23.21
C PRO A 143 -4.15 14.63 23.47
N PRO A 144 -3.44 15.07 24.52
CA PRO A 144 -2.12 14.56 24.86
C PRO A 144 -2.09 13.02 24.93
N LEU A 145 -1.41 12.40 23.96
CA LEU A 145 -1.23 10.96 23.87
C LEU A 145 -0.01 10.54 24.69
N TYR A 146 -0.19 9.56 25.57
CA TYR A 146 0.92 8.89 26.23
C TYR A 146 1.60 7.93 25.25
N TRP A 147 2.78 8.31 24.79
CA TRP A 147 3.61 7.50 23.90
C TRP A 147 4.39 6.46 24.71
N SER A 148 4.03 5.18 24.51
CA SER A 148 4.83 4.06 24.98
C SER A 148 5.70 3.52 23.85
N PHE A 149 6.77 2.80 24.19
CA PHE A 149 7.59 2.07 23.21
C PHE A 149 6.73 1.16 22.32
N GLY A 150 5.71 0.53 22.89
CA GLY A 150 4.76 -0.32 22.16
C GLY A 150 3.98 0.42 21.08
N LYS A 151 3.51 1.66 21.34
CA LYS A 151 2.76 2.45 20.34
C LYS A 151 3.65 2.86 19.16
N VAL A 152 4.88 3.27 19.43
CA VAL A 152 5.87 3.61 18.39
C VAL A 152 6.22 2.37 17.56
N LEU A 153 6.43 1.22 18.22
CA LEU A 153 6.71 -0.04 17.55
C LEU A 153 5.57 -0.47 16.64
N VAL A 154 4.32 -0.43 17.13
CA VAL A 154 3.12 -0.75 16.35
C VAL A 154 2.99 0.16 15.13
N LEU A 155 3.19 1.47 15.29
CA LEU A 155 3.14 2.42 14.18
C LEU A 155 4.15 2.10 13.07
N CYS A 156 5.41 1.86 13.43
CA CYS A 156 6.45 1.55 12.45
C CYS A 156 6.18 0.21 11.74
N ILE A 157 5.84 -0.83 12.51
CA ILE A 157 5.54 -2.15 11.97
C ILE A 157 4.30 -2.12 11.10
N SER A 158 3.27 -1.35 11.47
CA SER A 158 2.05 -1.27 10.68
C SER A 158 2.27 -0.58 9.34
N ILE A 159 3.11 0.46 9.28
CA ILE A 159 3.43 1.11 7.99
C ILE A 159 4.09 0.11 7.04
N ILE A 160 5.05 -0.67 7.54
CA ILE A 160 5.73 -1.71 6.74
C ILE A 160 4.75 -2.82 6.35
N SER A 161 3.92 -3.28 7.29
CA SER A 161 2.93 -4.34 7.06
C SER A 161 1.87 -3.89 6.05
N GLY A 162 1.37 -2.67 6.18
CA GLY A 162 0.43 -2.06 5.25
C GLY A 162 1.02 -1.90 3.85
N THR A 163 2.29 -1.47 3.77
CA THR A 163 3.03 -1.41 2.50
C THR A 163 3.05 -2.78 1.81
N ALA A 164 3.36 -3.84 2.56
CA ALA A 164 3.38 -5.21 2.04
C ALA A 164 1.98 -5.69 1.61
N ILE A 165 0.94 -5.41 2.41
CA ILE A 165 -0.45 -5.76 2.10
C ILE A 165 -0.90 -5.11 0.79
N PHE A 166 -0.77 -3.78 0.65
CA PHE A 166 -1.16 -3.09 -0.58
C PHE A 166 -0.37 -3.56 -1.81
N THR A 167 0.93 -3.82 -1.64
CA THR A 167 1.77 -4.34 -2.74
C THR A 167 1.32 -5.75 -3.15
N SER A 168 0.83 -6.54 -2.19
CA SER A 168 0.26 -7.86 -2.45
C SER A 168 -1.08 -7.77 -3.19
N ILE A 169 -1.92 -6.76 -2.91
CA ILE A 169 -3.15 -6.50 -3.66
C ILE A 169 -2.82 -6.15 -5.12
N LEU A 170 -1.83 -5.26 -5.34
CA LEU A 170 -1.34 -4.94 -6.68
C LEU A 170 -0.85 -6.19 -7.41
N LEU A 171 -0.10 -7.05 -6.73
CA LEU A 171 0.41 -8.31 -7.29
C LEU A 171 -0.72 -9.27 -7.69
N LEU A 172 -1.74 -9.41 -6.84
CA LEU A 172 -2.91 -10.21 -7.17
C LEU A 172 -3.62 -9.67 -8.42
N GLY A 173 -3.78 -8.35 -8.52
CA GLY A 173 -4.36 -7.72 -9.69
C GLY A 173 -3.53 -7.89 -10.97
N ALA A 174 -2.21 -7.76 -10.87
CA ALA A 174 -1.31 -8.07 -11.96
C ALA A 174 -1.44 -9.55 -12.40
N THR A 175 -1.59 -10.46 -11.44
CA THR A 175 -1.78 -11.89 -11.75
C THR A 175 -3.10 -12.15 -12.51
N LEU A 176 -4.17 -11.41 -12.21
CA LEU A 176 -5.44 -11.55 -12.94
C LEU A 176 -5.30 -11.27 -14.43
N CYS A 177 -4.33 -10.43 -14.83
CA CYS A 177 -4.04 -10.13 -16.24
C CYS A 177 -3.58 -11.35 -17.04
N PHE A 178 -3.14 -12.43 -16.38
CA PHE A 178 -2.80 -13.68 -17.06
C PHE A 178 -4.02 -14.46 -17.56
N TRP A 179 -5.20 -14.27 -16.96
CA TRP A 179 -6.42 -14.99 -17.33
C TRP A 179 -7.48 -14.08 -17.95
N THR A 180 -7.47 -12.79 -17.64
CA THR A 180 -8.47 -11.82 -18.11
C THR A 180 -7.78 -10.60 -18.69
N VAL A 181 -8.04 -10.32 -19.97
CA VAL A 181 -7.34 -9.26 -20.74
C VAL A 181 -7.82 -7.84 -20.37
N GLU A 182 -9.02 -7.67 -19.82
CA GLU A 182 -9.68 -6.35 -19.76
C GLU A 182 -10.23 -5.89 -18.40
N THR A 183 -9.94 -6.55 -17.27
CA THR A 183 -10.59 -6.19 -15.99
C THR A 183 -9.62 -5.82 -14.87
N THR A 184 -8.86 -4.74 -15.08
CA THR A 184 -8.08 -4.09 -14.01
C THR A 184 -8.96 -3.32 -13.01
N GLU A 185 -10.24 -3.08 -13.34
CA GLU A 185 -11.18 -2.31 -12.51
C GLU A 185 -11.43 -2.93 -11.14
N VAL A 186 -11.53 -4.26 -11.03
CA VAL A 186 -11.73 -4.93 -9.73
C VAL A 186 -10.55 -4.65 -8.79
N THR A 187 -9.33 -4.73 -9.32
CA THR A 187 -8.10 -4.41 -8.57
C THR A 187 -8.05 -2.94 -8.19
N ASN A 188 -8.40 -2.04 -9.11
CA ASN A 188 -8.43 -0.61 -8.84
C ASN A 188 -9.44 -0.27 -7.74
N ILE A 189 -10.65 -0.83 -7.80
CA ILE A 189 -11.68 -0.68 -6.76
C ILE A 189 -11.16 -1.21 -5.42
N LEU A 190 -10.55 -2.39 -5.38
CA LEU A 190 -10.00 -2.93 -4.14
C LEU A 190 -8.85 -2.07 -3.60
N THR A 191 -7.96 -1.57 -4.45
CA THR A 191 -6.76 -0.84 -4.05
C THR A 191 -7.09 0.59 -3.61
N TYR A 192 -7.71 1.36 -4.49
CA TYR A 192 -8.05 2.76 -4.23
C TYR A 192 -9.28 2.90 -3.33
N GLY A 193 -10.27 2.01 -3.50
CA GLY A 193 -11.45 1.98 -2.63
C GLY A 193 -11.11 1.58 -1.21
N ALA A 194 -10.27 0.56 -0.98
CA ALA A 194 -9.83 0.23 0.38
C ALA A 194 -9.01 1.36 1.02
N ARG A 195 -8.16 2.04 0.24
CA ARG A 195 -7.40 3.21 0.68
C ARG A 195 -8.31 4.35 1.13
N GLU A 196 -9.35 4.67 0.35
CA GLU A 196 -10.30 5.70 0.72
C GLU A 196 -11.09 5.29 1.98
N MET A 197 -11.60 4.05 1.99
CA MET A 197 -12.39 3.55 3.10
C MET A 197 -11.64 3.52 4.43
N LEU A 198 -10.38 3.12 4.41
CA LEU A 198 -9.55 3.02 5.61
C LEU A 198 -8.89 4.33 6.01
N SER A 199 -9.10 5.40 5.24
CA SER A 199 -8.82 6.77 5.69
C SER A 199 -9.88 7.26 6.69
N TYR A 200 -11.03 6.57 6.75
CA TYR A 200 -12.09 6.80 7.74
C TYR A 200 -12.22 5.61 8.70
N PRO A 201 -12.92 5.77 9.84
CA PRO A 201 -13.09 4.69 10.78
C PRO A 201 -13.88 3.53 10.19
N LEU A 202 -13.36 2.30 10.30
CA LEU A 202 -13.99 1.12 9.72
C LEU A 202 -15.41 0.87 10.26
N THR A 203 -15.70 1.32 11.48
CA THR A 203 -16.99 1.15 12.17
C THR A 203 -18.15 1.89 11.52
N ILE A 204 -17.89 2.82 10.59
CA ILE A 204 -18.93 3.58 9.87
C ILE A 204 -19.59 2.72 8.78
N TYR A 205 -18.89 1.67 8.34
CA TYR A 205 -19.33 0.78 7.29
C TYR A 205 -20.15 -0.39 7.85
N HIS A 206 -20.95 -1.01 6.98
CA HIS A 206 -21.71 -2.21 7.33
C HIS A 206 -20.80 -3.36 7.81
N GLN A 207 -21.25 -4.15 8.78
CA GLN A 207 -20.44 -5.19 9.43
C GLN A 207 -19.83 -6.21 8.47
N VAL A 208 -20.53 -6.54 7.37
CA VAL A 208 -20.02 -7.42 6.31
C VAL A 208 -18.73 -6.88 5.72
N LEU A 209 -18.69 -5.58 5.46
CA LEU A 209 -17.53 -4.91 4.87
C LEU A 209 -16.38 -4.79 5.87
N GLN A 210 -16.70 -4.55 7.14
CA GLN A 210 -15.70 -4.60 8.23
C GLN A 210 -15.03 -5.98 8.29
N ARG A 211 -15.81 -7.06 8.26
CA ARG A 211 -15.30 -8.44 8.27
C ARG A 211 -14.46 -8.74 7.03
N PHE A 212 -14.88 -8.27 5.86
CA PHE A 212 -14.13 -8.44 4.62
C PHE A 212 -12.72 -7.83 4.71
N PHE A 213 -12.62 -6.57 5.17
CA PHE A 213 -11.32 -5.89 5.28
C PHE A 213 -10.47 -6.32 6.50
N LEU A 214 -11.07 -6.95 7.51
CA LEU A 214 -10.34 -7.52 8.64
C LEU A 214 -9.83 -8.93 8.35
N PHE A 215 -10.63 -9.79 7.72
CA PHE A 215 -10.37 -11.23 7.68
C PHE A 215 -10.06 -11.77 6.28
N ILE A 216 -10.53 -11.13 5.20
CA ILE A 216 -10.37 -11.66 3.84
C ILE A 216 -9.20 -10.97 3.11
N VAL A 217 -9.16 -9.63 3.09
CA VAL A 217 -8.08 -8.85 2.40
C VAL A 217 -7.06 -8.24 3.39
N PRO A 218 -7.13 -8.59 4.67
CA PRO A 218 -6.58 -7.85 5.84
C PRO A 218 -6.19 -6.35 5.73
N VAL A 219 -6.76 -5.54 4.85
CA VAL A 219 -6.30 -4.15 4.65
C VAL A 219 -6.49 -3.27 5.90
N ALA A 220 -7.43 -3.61 6.78
CA ALA A 220 -7.62 -2.91 8.04
C ALA A 220 -6.36 -2.90 8.94
N PHE A 221 -5.45 -3.87 8.77
CA PHE A 221 -4.16 -3.92 9.48
C PHE A 221 -3.15 -2.88 9.00
N ALA A 222 -3.37 -2.26 7.84
CA ALA A 222 -2.49 -1.22 7.32
C ALA A 222 -2.67 0.12 8.06
N SER A 223 -3.87 0.42 8.57
CA SER A 223 -4.15 1.70 9.23
C SER A 223 -5.11 1.59 10.41
N TYR A 224 -6.29 0.97 10.22
CA TYR A 224 -7.35 0.99 11.22
C TYR A 224 -6.98 0.29 12.54
N VAL A 225 -6.58 -0.98 12.48
CA VAL A 225 -6.20 -1.77 13.67
C VAL A 225 -5.05 -1.13 14.48
N PRO A 226 -3.90 -0.77 13.88
CA PRO A 226 -2.80 -0.15 14.62
C PRO A 226 -3.16 1.24 15.15
N THR A 227 -3.95 2.02 14.43
CA THR A 227 -4.42 3.33 14.91
C THR A 227 -5.34 3.18 16.12
N CYS A 228 -6.23 2.19 16.12
CA CYS A 228 -7.05 1.90 17.31
C CYS A 228 -6.20 1.58 18.54
N TYR A 229 -5.12 0.81 18.37
CA TYR A 229 -4.17 0.54 19.45
C TYR A 229 -3.45 1.80 19.95
N ILE A 230 -3.02 2.69 19.05
CA ILE A 230 -2.34 3.94 19.41
C ILE A 230 -3.29 4.89 20.17
N LEU A 231 -4.56 4.93 19.76
CA LEU A 231 -5.59 5.79 20.32
C LEU A 231 -6.35 5.17 21.51
N ASP A 232 -5.95 3.97 21.95
CA ASP A 232 -6.64 3.21 23.01
C ASP A 232 -8.15 3.00 22.73
N ARG A 233 -8.52 2.90 21.45
CA ARG A 233 -9.88 2.65 20.97
C ARG A 233 -10.18 1.14 20.90
N PRO A 234 -11.39 0.70 21.24
CA PRO A 234 -11.79 -0.69 21.07
C PRO A 234 -11.93 -1.05 19.59
N LEU A 235 -11.54 -2.29 19.25
CA LEU A 235 -11.79 -2.85 17.92
C LEU A 235 -13.24 -3.36 17.80
N PRO A 236 -13.81 -3.43 16.59
CA PRO A 236 -15.12 -4.00 16.37
C PRO A 236 -15.14 -5.50 16.73
N PHE A 237 -16.34 -6.02 17.00
CA PHE A 237 -16.57 -7.44 17.35
C PHE A 237 -15.90 -7.92 18.64
N GLY A 238 -15.47 -7.01 19.52
CA GLY A 238 -14.80 -7.36 20.77
C GLY A 238 -13.40 -7.93 20.57
N LEU A 239 -12.76 -7.65 19.44
CA LEU A 239 -11.40 -8.09 19.16
C LEU A 239 -10.40 -7.44 20.14
N PRO A 240 -9.37 -8.18 20.59
CA PRO A 240 -8.33 -7.65 21.46
C PRO A 240 -7.50 -6.60 20.69
N ARG A 241 -7.23 -5.46 21.32
CA ARG A 241 -6.41 -4.38 20.72
C ARG A 241 -4.98 -4.84 20.41
N GLU A 242 -4.49 -5.84 21.14
CA GLU A 242 -3.17 -6.44 20.98
C GLU A 242 -3.01 -7.13 19.60
N LEU A 243 -4.12 -7.34 18.88
CA LEU A 243 -4.12 -7.81 17.50
C LEU A 243 -3.31 -6.91 16.57
N ALA A 244 -3.09 -5.63 16.92
CA ALA A 244 -2.19 -4.74 16.19
C ALA A 244 -0.76 -5.31 16.06
N PHE A 245 -0.27 -6.08 17.03
CA PHE A 245 1.04 -6.74 16.94
C PHE A 245 1.08 -7.92 15.96
N ALA A 246 -0.08 -8.43 15.53
CA ALA A 246 -0.19 -9.50 14.55
C ALA A 246 -0.10 -8.99 13.10
N SER A 247 -0.15 -7.67 12.88
CA SER A 247 -0.02 -7.03 11.56
C SER A 247 1.12 -7.58 10.69
N PRO A 248 2.37 -7.76 11.17
CA PRO A 248 3.45 -8.28 10.34
C PRO A 248 3.25 -9.75 9.95
N CYS A 249 2.70 -10.57 10.84
CA CYS A 249 2.39 -11.97 10.54
C CYS A 249 1.28 -12.07 9.49
N ILE A 250 0.25 -11.24 9.62
CA ILE A 250 -0.88 -11.20 8.67
C ILE A 250 -0.41 -10.71 7.30
N ALA A 251 0.38 -9.63 7.28
CA ALA A 251 1.00 -9.13 6.05
C ALA A 251 1.87 -10.20 5.38
N LEU A 252 2.71 -10.90 6.15
CA LEU A 252 3.54 -11.98 5.63
C LEU A 252 2.71 -13.12 5.02
N ILE A 253 1.68 -13.59 5.72
CA ILE A 253 0.78 -14.65 5.21
C ILE A 253 0.12 -14.19 3.91
N PHE A 254 -0.41 -12.97 3.87
CA PHE A 254 -1.09 -12.44 2.70
C PHE A 254 -0.12 -12.27 1.51
N THR A 255 1.09 -11.78 1.74
CA THR A 255 2.14 -11.68 0.71
C THR A 255 2.57 -13.05 0.19
N LEU A 256 2.68 -14.07 1.06
CA LEU A 256 3.01 -15.43 0.63
C LEU A 256 1.90 -16.03 -0.25
N VAL A 257 0.63 -15.83 0.12
CA VAL A 257 -0.52 -16.26 -0.68
C VAL A 257 -0.54 -15.55 -2.04
N ALA A 258 -0.33 -14.23 -2.07
CA ALA A 258 -0.26 -13.45 -3.30
C ALA A 258 0.92 -13.90 -4.19
N GLY A 259 2.08 -14.16 -3.61
CA GLY A 259 3.24 -14.69 -4.33
C GLY A 259 3.02 -16.08 -4.89
N TRP A 260 2.31 -16.95 -4.16
CA TRP A 260 1.95 -18.28 -4.65
C TRP A 260 0.97 -18.21 -5.83
N ILE A 261 -0.05 -17.36 -5.73
CA ILE A 261 -0.99 -17.10 -6.82
C ILE A 261 -0.26 -16.52 -8.04
N TRP A 262 0.67 -15.60 -7.85
CA TRP A 262 1.54 -15.08 -8.93
C TRP A 262 2.29 -16.20 -9.64
N ILE A 263 2.94 -17.11 -8.89
CA ILE A 263 3.66 -18.23 -9.49
C ILE A 263 2.70 -19.10 -10.32
N ILE A 264 1.51 -19.41 -9.81
CA ILE A 264 0.50 -20.16 -10.56
C ILE A 264 0.11 -19.40 -11.84
N GLY A 265 -0.13 -18.09 -11.75
CA GLY A 265 -0.48 -17.25 -12.91
C GLY A 265 0.58 -17.25 -13.99
N VAL A 266 1.86 -17.13 -13.61
CA VAL A 266 2.99 -17.19 -14.56
C VAL A 266 3.02 -18.53 -15.32
N HIS A 267 2.68 -19.65 -14.69
CA HIS A 267 2.62 -20.95 -15.37
C HIS A 267 1.44 -21.09 -16.34
N HIS A 268 0.37 -20.30 -16.15
CA HIS A 268 -0.80 -20.29 -17.03
C HIS A 268 -0.75 -19.19 -18.10
N TYR A 269 0.28 -18.34 -18.07
CA TYR A 269 0.44 -17.28 -19.03
C TYR A 269 0.59 -17.85 -20.45
N GLN A 270 -0.24 -17.35 -21.35
CA GLN A 270 -0.16 -17.60 -22.78
C GLN A 270 0.23 -16.29 -23.47
N SER A 271 1.28 -16.33 -24.27
CA SER A 271 1.72 -15.15 -25.03
C SER A 271 0.57 -14.64 -25.90
N THR A 272 0.45 -13.33 -25.99
CA THR A 272 -0.59 -12.66 -26.78
C THR A 272 -0.44 -12.84 -28.30
N GLY A 273 0.53 -13.64 -28.76
CA GLY A 273 0.63 -14.11 -30.14
C GLY A 273 0.70 -12.98 -31.16
N SER A 274 1.92 -12.51 -31.47
CA SER A 274 2.18 -11.72 -32.68
C SER A 274 2.94 -12.55 -33.71
#